data_AF-A0A522M0M6-F1
#
_entry.id   AF-A0A522M0M6-F1
#
_cell.length_a   1.000
_cell.length_b   1.000
_cell.length_c   1.000
_cell.angle_alpha   90.00
_cell.angle_beta   90.00
_cell.angle_gamma   90.00
#
_symmetry.space_group_name_H-M   'P 1'
#
loop_
_entity.id
_entity.type
_entity.pdbx_description
1 polymer ?
#
loop_
_entity_poly.entity_id
_entity_poly.type
_entity_poly.pdbx_seq_one_letter_code
_entity_poly.pdbx_strand_id
1 'polypeptide(L)'
;MKKPVPNLSPATGVSHDYRIAFGNLSNYLERIRDNDPPRTRHLAKRAFLHRAIPRYEEYFDPETYSDVITDANRETVASINTVVSTLNELRHADIVDYDRLHPLEQELLSLISGRPRTAT
;
A
#
# COMPACT_ATOMS: atom_id res chain seq x y z
N MET A 1 26.85 -2.19 8.27
CA MET A 1 25.85 -2.99 9.02
C MET A 1 24.47 -2.57 8.54
N LYS A 2 23.62 -3.55 8.20
CA LYS A 2 22.22 -3.28 7.82
C LYS A 2 21.41 -2.88 9.06
N LYS A 3 20.35 -2.09 8.87
CA LYS A 3 19.46 -1.64 9.95
C LYS A 3 18.25 -2.58 10.05
N PRO A 4 17.69 -2.82 11.25
CA PRO A 4 16.42 -3.53 11.33
C PRO A 4 15.30 -2.70 10.69
N VAL A 5 14.32 -3.37 10.09
CA VAL A 5 13.10 -2.71 9.61
C VAL A 5 12.35 -2.09 10.80
N PRO A 6 11.98 -0.79 10.76
CA PRO A 6 11.32 -0.12 11.86
C PRO A 6 9.83 -0.47 11.95
N ASN A 7 9.22 -0.14 13.10
CA ASN A 7 7.76 -0.09 13.29
C ASN A 7 7.00 -1.36 12.84
N LEU A 8 7.56 -2.52 13.16
CA LEU A 8 6.98 -3.82 12.84
C LEU A 8 5.69 -4.05 13.64
N SER A 9 4.65 -4.50 12.94
CA SER A 9 3.45 -5.05 13.55
C SER A 9 3.79 -6.35 14.28
N PRO A 10 3.50 -6.48 15.59
CA PRO A 10 3.72 -7.73 16.31
C PRO A 10 2.89 -8.90 15.78
N ALA A 11 1.76 -8.61 15.12
CA ALA A 11 0.84 -9.61 14.60
C ALA A 11 1.31 -10.21 13.26
N THR A 12 1.97 -9.41 12.42
CA THR A 12 2.24 -9.78 11.02
C THR A 12 3.73 -9.75 10.66
N GLY A 13 4.58 -9.16 11.50
CA GLY A 13 6.00 -8.96 11.21
C GLY A 13 6.25 -8.02 10.03
N VAL A 14 5.25 -7.23 9.63
CA VAL A 14 5.31 -6.26 8.54
C VAL A 14 5.35 -4.85 9.14
N SER A 15 6.18 -3.97 8.56
CA SER A 15 6.27 -2.59 9.02
C SER A 15 5.04 -1.77 8.67
N HIS A 16 4.53 -1.02 9.65
CA HIS A 16 3.51 0.00 9.41
C HIS A 16 4.00 1.14 8.52
N ASP A 17 5.31 1.38 8.44
CA ASP A 17 5.88 2.46 7.63
C ASP A 17 5.72 2.21 6.14
N TYR A 18 5.42 0.96 5.73
CA TYR A 18 5.08 0.65 4.34
C TYR A 18 3.84 1.38 3.82
N ARG A 19 2.97 1.86 4.73
CA ARG A 19 1.79 2.68 4.35
C ARG A 19 2.15 3.92 3.53
N ILE A 20 3.35 4.45 3.72
CA ILE A 20 3.86 5.60 2.97
C ILE A 20 3.98 5.27 1.47
N ALA A 21 4.28 4.02 1.11
CA ALA A 21 4.47 3.58 -0.27
C ALA A 21 3.22 3.78 -1.14
N PHE A 22 2.03 3.71 -0.55
CA PHE A 22 0.75 3.90 -1.22
C PHE A 22 0.02 5.18 -0.79
N GLY A 23 0.70 6.16 -0.20
CA GLY A 23 0.09 7.41 0.25
C GLY A 23 -0.62 8.21 -0.85
N ASN A 24 -0.17 8.12 -2.11
CA ASN A 24 -0.87 8.75 -3.23
C ASN A 24 -2.21 8.08 -3.55
N LEU A 25 -2.31 6.75 -3.38
CA LEU A 25 -3.56 6.01 -3.52
C LEU A 25 -4.53 6.44 -2.42
N SER A 26 -4.07 6.44 -1.16
CA SER A 26 -4.89 6.84 0.00
C SER A 26 -5.41 8.26 -0.14
N ASN A 27 -4.54 9.21 -0.51
CA ASN A 27 -4.96 10.58 -0.74
C ASN A 27 -6.01 10.64 -1.86
N TYR A 28 -5.82 9.96 -2.98
CA TYR A 28 -6.80 9.96 -4.06
C TYR A 28 -8.18 9.44 -3.63
N LEU A 29 -8.22 8.30 -2.93
CA LEU A 29 -9.46 7.70 -2.44
C LEU A 29 -10.16 8.60 -1.41
N GLU A 30 -9.40 9.22 -0.51
CA GLU A 30 -9.93 10.21 0.44
C GLU A 30 -10.59 11.39 -0.27
N ARG A 31 -9.95 11.97 -1.32
CA ARG A 31 -10.57 13.06 -2.09
C ARG A 31 -11.88 12.64 -2.77
N ILE A 32 -12.00 11.39 -3.18
CA ILE A 32 -13.26 10.88 -3.75
C ILE A 32 -14.32 10.78 -2.64
N ARG A 33 -13.98 10.13 -1.53
CA ARG A 33 -14.88 9.90 -0.39
C ARG A 33 -15.42 11.20 0.18
N ASP A 34 -14.56 12.20 0.32
CA ASP A 34 -14.90 13.50 0.92
C ASP A 34 -15.60 14.44 -0.08
N ASN A 35 -15.85 13.96 -1.31
CA ASN A 35 -16.47 14.69 -2.41
C ASN A 35 -15.77 16.03 -2.73
N ASP A 36 -14.44 16.00 -2.72
CA ASP A 36 -13.63 17.19 -2.94
C ASP A 36 -13.86 17.79 -4.35
N PRO A 37 -13.58 19.10 -4.54
CA PRO A 37 -13.74 19.77 -5.83
C PRO A 37 -13.03 19.02 -6.97
N PRO A 38 -13.57 19.04 -8.21
CA PRO A 38 -13.02 18.30 -9.35
C PRO A 38 -11.52 18.55 -9.59
N ARG A 39 -11.05 19.79 -9.38
CA ARG A 39 -9.64 20.15 -9.51
C ARG A 39 -8.76 19.39 -8.51
N THR A 40 -9.18 19.31 -7.25
CA THR A 40 -8.44 18.63 -6.19
C THR A 40 -8.38 17.12 -6.45
N ARG A 41 -9.51 16.51 -6.82
CA ARG A 41 -9.58 15.10 -7.23
C ARG A 41 -8.69 14.81 -8.44
N HIS A 42 -8.66 15.69 -9.43
CA HIS A 42 -7.80 15.55 -10.61
C HIS A 42 -6.30 15.56 -10.25
N LEU A 43 -5.87 16.47 -9.37
CA LEU A 43 -4.47 16.51 -8.92
C LEU A 43 -4.08 15.24 -8.16
N ALA A 44 -4.93 14.75 -7.26
CA ALA A 44 -4.69 13.51 -6.53
C ALA A 44 -4.66 12.29 -7.47
N LYS A 45 -5.59 12.20 -8.44
CA LYS A 45 -5.57 11.17 -9.50
C LYS A 45 -4.23 11.16 -10.22
N ARG A 46 -3.76 12.34 -10.67
CA ARG A 46 -2.48 12.45 -11.38
C ARG A 46 -1.29 11.99 -10.54
N ALA A 47 -1.28 12.33 -9.24
CA ALA A 47 -0.22 11.89 -8.34
C ALA A 47 -0.21 10.36 -8.17
N PHE A 48 -1.39 9.73 -8.05
CA PHE A 48 -1.51 8.27 -8.01
C PHE A 48 -1.03 7.61 -9.31
N LEU A 49 -1.46 8.11 -10.47
CA LEU A 49 -1.07 7.53 -11.76
C LEU A 49 0.42 7.66 -12.07
N HIS A 50 1.07 8.71 -11.58
CA HIS A 50 2.45 9.03 -11.92
C HIS A 50 3.48 8.06 -11.33
N ARG A 51 3.20 7.43 -10.19
CA ARG A 51 4.20 6.59 -9.49
C ARG A 51 3.63 5.22 -9.16
N ALA A 52 4.33 4.18 -9.56
CA ALA A 52 4.03 2.82 -9.13
C ALA A 52 4.24 2.67 -7.62
N ILE A 53 3.40 1.85 -6.99
CA ILE A 53 3.59 1.45 -5.61
C ILE A 53 4.70 0.38 -5.60
N PRO A 54 5.85 0.61 -4.96
CA PRO A 54 6.92 -0.38 -4.91
C PRO A 54 6.47 -1.62 -4.14
N ARG A 55 7.01 -2.80 -4.46
CA ARG A 55 6.85 -3.99 -3.61
C ARG A 55 7.44 -3.77 -2.23
N TYR A 56 7.05 -4.59 -1.27
CA TYR A 56 7.49 -4.42 0.12
C TYR A 56 9.02 -4.43 0.26
N GLU A 57 9.67 -5.39 -0.38
CA GLU A 57 11.13 -5.53 -0.41
C GLU A 57 11.83 -4.46 -1.25
N GLU A 58 11.14 -3.81 -2.19
CA GLU A 58 11.68 -2.67 -2.93
C GLU A 58 11.62 -1.39 -2.08
N TYR A 59 10.61 -1.26 -1.21
CA TYR A 59 10.49 -0.14 -0.28
C TYR A 59 11.49 -0.26 0.88
N PHE A 60 11.59 -1.44 1.49
CA PHE A 60 12.62 -1.76 2.47
C PHE A 60 13.79 -2.46 1.78
N ASP A 61 14.59 -1.65 1.07
CA ASP A 61 15.77 -2.12 0.33
C ASP A 61 16.64 -3.09 1.16
N PRO A 62 16.86 -4.33 0.71
CA PRO A 62 17.67 -5.32 1.43
C PRO A 62 19.13 -4.93 1.55
N GLU A 63 19.68 -3.99 0.77
CA GLU A 63 21.04 -3.48 0.97
C GLU A 63 21.11 -2.61 2.23
N THR A 64 20.02 -1.90 2.53
CA THR A 64 19.89 -1.00 3.69
C THR A 64 19.36 -1.73 4.93
N TYR A 65 18.37 -2.61 4.76
CA TYR A 65 17.62 -3.25 5.83
C TYR A 65 17.91 -4.75 5.96
N SER A 66 18.03 -5.23 7.20
CA SER A 66 18.07 -6.67 7.50
C SER A 66 16.67 -7.21 7.73
N ASP A 67 16.51 -8.52 7.53
CA ASP A 67 15.30 -9.26 7.93
C ASP A 67 14.01 -8.70 7.34
N VAL A 68 14.10 -8.14 6.12
CA VAL A 68 12.96 -7.57 5.40
C VAL A 68 11.86 -8.61 5.20
N ILE A 69 12.27 -9.80 4.74
CA ILE A 69 11.41 -10.97 4.63
C ILE A 69 11.98 -12.06 5.55
N THR A 70 11.14 -12.55 6.45
CA THR A 70 11.43 -13.63 7.41
C THR A 70 10.39 -14.73 7.24
N ASP A 71 10.63 -15.90 7.82
CA ASP A 71 9.63 -16.98 7.79
C ASP A 71 8.31 -16.59 8.45
N ALA A 72 8.33 -15.68 9.43
CA ALA A 72 7.14 -15.20 10.12
C ALA A 72 6.27 -14.25 9.28
N ASN A 73 6.86 -13.48 8.34
CA ASN A 73 6.13 -12.49 7.55
C ASN A 73 6.01 -12.82 6.06
N ARG A 74 6.65 -13.90 5.60
CA ARG A 74 6.76 -14.28 4.17
C ARG A 74 5.40 -14.34 3.47
N GLU A 75 4.42 -15.00 4.08
CA GLU A 75 3.08 -15.16 3.50
C GLU A 75 2.33 -13.83 3.42
N THR A 76 2.42 -13.01 4.46
CA THR A 76 1.82 -11.67 4.49
C THR A 76 2.45 -10.76 3.44
N VAL A 77 3.78 -10.77 3.31
CA VAL A 77 4.50 -9.99 2.29
C VAL A 77 4.11 -10.44 0.87
N ALA A 78 3.99 -11.74 0.63
CA ALA A 78 3.52 -12.26 -0.66
C ALA A 78 2.09 -11.78 -0.99
N SER A 79 1.20 -11.78 0.01
CA SER A 79 -0.16 -11.26 -0.13
C SER A 79 -0.17 -9.76 -0.43
N ILE A 80 0.63 -8.97 0.30
CA ILE A 80 0.81 -7.54 0.05
C ILE A 80 1.28 -7.30 -1.39
N ASN A 81 2.31 -8.02 -1.83
CA ASN A 81 2.87 -7.86 -3.18
C ASN A 81 1.88 -8.27 -4.28
N THR A 82 0.97 -9.20 -4.01
CA THR A 82 -0.13 -9.55 -4.91
C THR A 82 -1.10 -8.38 -5.05
N VAL A 83 -1.55 -7.80 -3.94
CA VAL A 83 -2.46 -6.63 -3.95
C VAL A 83 -1.80 -5.43 -4.64
N VAL A 84 -0.53 -5.18 -4.37
CA VAL A 84 0.27 -4.12 -5.01
C VAL A 84 0.39 -4.34 -6.52
N SER A 85 0.58 -5.59 -6.96
CA SER A 85 0.62 -5.90 -8.39
C SER A 85 -0.71 -5.57 -9.05
N THR A 86 -1.84 -5.99 -8.47
CA THR A 86 -3.18 -5.65 -8.95
C THR A 86 -3.41 -4.13 -9.00
N LEU A 87 -3.03 -3.40 -7.95
CA LEU A 87 -3.13 -1.94 -7.91
C LEU A 87 -2.31 -1.27 -9.02
N ASN A 88 -1.09 -1.76 -9.26
CA ASN A 88 -0.22 -1.24 -10.30
C ASN A 88 -0.70 -1.58 -11.72
N GLU A 89 -1.33 -2.74 -11.91
CA GLU A 89 -1.99 -3.12 -13.17
C GLU A 89 -3.18 -2.19 -13.47
N LEU A 90 -4.06 -1.97 -12.48
CA LEU A 90 -5.18 -1.02 -12.60
C LEU A 90 -4.67 0.39 -12.91
N ARG A 91 -3.65 0.85 -12.18
CA ARG A 91 -2.99 2.15 -12.43
C ARG A 91 -2.43 2.26 -13.84
N HIS A 92 -1.75 1.21 -14.32
CA HIS A 92 -1.16 1.19 -15.67
C HIS A 92 -2.24 1.22 -16.76
N ALA A 93 -3.39 0.59 -16.50
CA ALA A 93 -4.56 0.63 -17.37
C ALA A 93 -5.43 1.91 -17.23
N ASP A 94 -5.01 2.90 -16.41
CA ASP A 94 -5.79 4.10 -16.05
C ASP A 94 -7.19 3.79 -15.48
N ILE A 95 -7.32 2.63 -14.82
CA ILE A 95 -8.54 2.22 -14.11
C ILE A 95 -8.46 2.77 -12.69
N VAL A 96 -9.24 3.81 -12.41
CA VAL A 96 -9.19 4.58 -11.16
C VAL A 96 -10.51 4.57 -10.37
N ASP A 97 -11.37 3.59 -10.64
CA ASP A 97 -12.68 3.49 -10.01
C ASP A 97 -12.55 3.25 -8.49
N TYR A 98 -13.24 4.07 -7.70
CA TYR A 98 -13.25 3.97 -6.24
C TYR A 98 -13.62 2.56 -5.77
N ASP A 99 -14.68 1.98 -6.33
CA ASP A 99 -15.19 0.66 -5.96
C ASP A 99 -14.22 -0.49 -6.25
N ARG A 100 -13.23 -0.28 -7.13
CA ARG A 100 -12.18 -1.25 -7.42
C ARG A 100 -10.94 -1.04 -6.55
N LEU A 101 -10.57 0.22 -6.34
CA LEU A 101 -9.34 0.59 -5.63
C LEU A 101 -9.49 0.56 -4.11
N HIS A 102 -10.62 1.03 -3.58
CA HIS A 102 -10.84 1.13 -2.13
C HIS A 102 -10.79 -0.23 -1.42
N PRO A 103 -11.40 -1.32 -1.94
CA PRO A 103 -11.22 -2.64 -1.34
C PRO A 103 -9.75 -3.05 -1.25
N LEU A 104 -8.98 -2.86 -2.32
CA LEU A 104 -7.56 -3.24 -2.35
C LEU A 104 -6.74 -2.45 -1.32
N GLU A 105 -7.03 -1.15 -1.14
CA GLU A 105 -6.42 -0.36 -0.07
C GLU A 105 -6.76 -0.93 1.33
N GLN A 106 -8.04 -1.23 1.59
CA GLN A 106 -8.45 -1.80 2.87
C GLN A 106 -7.79 -3.15 3.15
N GLU A 107 -7.55 -3.94 2.11
CA GLU A 107 -6.80 -5.20 2.20
C GLU A 107 -5.34 -4.98 2.59
N LEU A 108 -4.65 -4.01 1.97
CA LEU A 108 -3.30 -3.62 2.38
C LEU A 108 -3.26 -3.19 3.85
N LEU A 109 -4.20 -2.35 4.28
CA LEU A 109 -4.26 -1.88 5.66
C LEU A 109 -4.50 -3.03 6.65
N SER A 110 -5.35 -3.99 6.30
CA SER A 110 -5.61 -5.23 7.05
C SER A 110 -4.35 -6.09 7.15
N LEU A 111 -3.70 -6.39 6.03
CA LEU A 111 -2.48 -7.21 5.97
C LEU A 111 -1.32 -6.58 6.77
N ILE A 112 -1.17 -5.26 6.73
CA ILE A 112 -0.13 -4.55 7.49
C ILE A 112 -0.44 -4.58 9.00
N SER A 113 -1.70 -4.34 9.38
CA SER A 113 -2.08 -4.21 10.79
C SER A 113 -2.40 -5.53 11.50
N GLY A 114 -2.61 -6.61 10.76
CA GLY A 114 -3.12 -7.87 11.30
C GLY A 114 -4.55 -7.77 11.84
N ARG A 115 -5.28 -6.69 11.52
CA ARG A 115 -6.67 -6.49 11.93
C ARG A 115 -7.60 -6.82 10.78
N PRO A 116 -8.74 -7.50 11.02
CA PRO A 116 -9.71 -7.77 9.97
C PRO A 116 -10.22 -6.47 9.35
N ARG A 117 -10.58 -6.53 8.05
CA ARG A 117 -11.25 -5.42 7.36
C ARG A 117 -12.44 -4.92 8.18
N THR A 118 -12.43 -3.64 8.53
CA THR A 118 -13.63 -2.99 9.05
C THR A 118 -14.63 -2.86 7.91
N ALA A 119 -15.76 -3.57 8.00
CA ALA A 119 -16.90 -3.36 7.13
C ALA A 119 -17.47 -1.97 7.42
N THR A 120 -17.31 -1.03 6.49
CA THR A 120 -17.98 0.27 6.47
C THR A 120 -18.95 0.29 5.31
#